data_AF-A0A9D2R2F5-F1
#
_entry.id   AF-A0A9D2R2F5-F1
#
_cell.length_a   1.000
_cell.length_b   1.000
_cell.length_c   1.000
_cell.angle_alpha   90.00
_cell.angle_beta   90.00
_cell.angle_gamma   90.00
#
_symmetry.space_group_name_H-M   'P 1'
#
loop_
_entity.id
_entity.type
_entity.pdbx_description
1 polymer ?
#
loop_
_entity_poly.entity_id
_entity_poly.type
_entity_poly.pdbx_seq_one_letter_code
_entity_poly.pdbx_strand_id
1 'polypeptide(L)'
;MTEETITQAKPEENHPGSPLIIGIGASAGGLEALQQFFQHMPSNSGLSFVVIQHLSPDYKSLMADILGKHTQMHVLQAENEMTIRPNTVYLIPPKNNMTIRDGKLYLNEFVHGMLNHPIDVFFTSLAEEQKERAIAVVMSGTG
;
A
#
# COMPACT_ATOMS: atom_id res chain seq x y z
N MET A 1 54.52 -11.29 19.82
CA MET A 1 53.61 -10.14 19.72
C MET A 1 52.74 -10.42 18.52
N THR A 2 51.49 -10.78 18.77
CA THR A 2 50.50 -11.16 17.75
C THR A 2 49.82 -9.90 17.23
N GLU A 3 49.83 -9.70 15.92
CA GLU A 3 49.11 -8.62 15.24
C GLU A 3 47.60 -8.90 15.27
N GLU A 4 46.83 -7.98 15.86
CA GLU A 4 45.38 -8.00 15.79
C GLU A 4 44.92 -7.48 14.43
N THR A 5 44.34 -8.35 13.63
CA THR A 5 43.66 -7.99 12.38
C THR A 5 42.38 -7.23 12.69
N ILE A 6 42.42 -5.91 12.57
CA ILE A 6 41.24 -5.04 12.59
C ILE A 6 40.41 -5.37 11.34
N THR A 7 39.31 -6.08 11.52
CA THR A 7 38.30 -6.26 10.47
C THR A 7 37.60 -4.91 10.30
N GLN A 8 37.95 -4.19 9.23
CA GLN A 8 37.19 -3.04 8.78
C GLN A 8 35.79 -3.52 8.36
N ALA A 9 34.76 -2.99 9.04
CA ALA A 9 33.39 -3.16 8.60
C ALA A 9 33.25 -2.64 7.17
N LYS A 10 32.64 -3.47 6.30
CA LYS A 10 32.27 -3.05 4.94
C LYS A 10 31.41 -1.77 5.04
N PRO A 11 31.61 -0.78 4.14
CA PRO A 11 30.68 0.33 4.03
C PRO A 11 29.28 -0.23 3.79
N GLU A 12 28.28 0.18 4.57
CA GLU A 12 26.88 -0.11 4.25
C GLU A 12 26.61 0.40 2.83
N GLU A 13 26.37 -0.52 1.90
CA GLU A 13 25.86 -0.17 0.58
C GLU A 13 24.55 0.59 0.79
N ASN A 14 24.52 1.86 0.38
CA ASN A 14 23.29 2.63 0.24
C ASN A 14 22.38 1.90 -0.75
N HIS A 15 21.57 0.98 -0.23
CA HIS A 15 20.40 0.51 -0.94
C HIS A 15 19.54 1.77 -1.14
N PRO A 16 19.12 2.13 -2.36
CA PRO A 16 18.05 3.11 -2.49
C PRO A 16 16.91 2.59 -1.61
N GLY A 17 16.69 3.26 -0.48
CA GLY A 17 15.90 2.72 0.61
C GLY A 17 14.56 2.24 0.06
N SER A 18 14.10 1.06 0.51
CA SER A 18 12.78 0.57 0.16
C SER A 18 11.75 1.70 0.33
N PRO A 19 10.84 1.90 -0.64
CA PRO A 19 9.91 3.03 -0.58
C PRO A 19 9.14 3.01 0.73
N LEU A 20 8.83 4.19 1.24
CA LEU A 20 7.91 4.29 2.37
C LEU A 20 6.50 3.94 1.88
N ILE A 21 5.85 3.00 2.56
CA ILE A 21 4.56 2.45 2.14
C ILE A 21 3.47 3.00 3.05
N ILE A 22 2.48 3.64 2.44
CA ILE A 22 1.34 4.25 3.11
C ILE A 22 0.10 3.41 2.82
N GLY A 23 -0.49 2.83 3.86
CA GLY A 23 -1.79 2.20 3.79
C GLY A 23 -2.90 3.23 3.92
N ILE A 24 -3.86 3.26 2.99
CA ILE A 24 -5.03 4.11 3.05
C ILE A 24 -6.29 3.25 3.15
N GLY A 25 -7.05 3.40 4.22
CA GLY A 25 -8.34 2.75 4.43
C GLY A 25 -9.48 3.73 4.18
N ALA A 26 -10.46 3.35 3.37
CA ALA A 26 -11.60 4.19 3.01
C ALA A 26 -12.87 3.37 2.76
N SER A 27 -14.05 3.98 2.94
CA SER A 27 -15.35 3.33 2.73
C SER A 27 -16.33 4.32 2.06
N ALA A 28 -17.59 4.41 2.48
CA ALA A 28 -18.56 5.34 1.90
C ALA A 28 -18.07 6.80 1.90
N GLY A 29 -18.10 7.46 0.74
CA GLY A 29 -17.57 8.82 0.54
C GLY A 29 -16.04 8.92 0.52
N GLY A 30 -15.34 7.78 0.49
CA GLY A 30 -13.88 7.73 0.42
C GLY A 30 -13.30 8.11 -0.94
N LEU A 31 -14.08 7.95 -2.02
CA LEU A 31 -13.63 8.24 -3.39
C LEU A 31 -13.27 9.71 -3.57
N GLU A 32 -14.15 10.62 -3.14
CA GLU A 32 -13.93 12.06 -3.26
C GLU A 32 -12.70 12.50 -2.44
N ALA A 33 -12.52 11.92 -1.25
CA ALA A 33 -11.35 12.16 -0.40
C ALA A 33 -10.05 11.69 -1.08
N LEU A 34 -10.06 10.49 -1.68
CA LEU A 34 -8.92 9.95 -2.42
C LEU A 34 -8.58 10.81 -3.65
N GLN A 35 -9.58 11.25 -4.42
CA GLN A 35 -9.39 12.13 -5.57
C GLN A 35 -8.72 13.45 -5.15
N GLN A 36 -9.24 14.11 -4.11
CA GLN A 36 -8.68 15.36 -3.62
C GLN A 36 -7.25 15.16 -3.07
N PHE A 37 -7.01 14.06 -2.35
CA PHE A 37 -5.68 13.74 -1.85
C PHE A 37 -4.67 13.56 -2.99
N PHE A 38 -4.98 12.69 -3.96
CA PHE A 38 -4.05 12.37 -5.05
C PHE A 38 -3.86 13.51 -6.04
N GLN A 39 -4.85 14.39 -6.21
CA GLN A 39 -4.75 15.62 -7.01
C GLN A 39 -3.67 16.57 -6.49
N HIS A 40 -3.40 16.57 -5.19
CA HIS A 40 -2.41 17.45 -4.55
C HIS A 40 -1.12 16.71 -4.16
N MET A 41 -1.05 15.40 -4.38
CA MET A 41 0.11 14.59 -4.02
C MET A 41 1.19 14.63 -5.12
N PRO A 42 2.43 15.06 -4.82
CA PRO A 42 3.51 15.04 -5.80
C PRO A 42 3.80 13.63 -6.35
N SER A 43 3.77 13.49 -7.68
CA SER A 43 3.94 12.21 -8.37
C SER A 43 5.35 11.62 -8.29
N ASN A 44 6.33 12.40 -7.85
CA ASN A 44 7.73 12.01 -7.69
C ASN A 44 8.19 11.99 -6.22
N SER A 45 7.24 11.84 -5.28
CA SER A 45 7.51 11.85 -3.83
C SER A 45 8.38 10.69 -3.33
N GLY A 46 8.55 9.64 -4.12
CA GLY A 46 9.23 8.39 -3.71
C GLY A 46 8.37 7.49 -2.83
N LEU A 47 7.13 7.90 -2.54
CA LEU A 47 6.18 7.17 -1.70
C LEU A 47 5.38 6.14 -2.51
N SER A 48 4.95 5.08 -1.86
CA SER A 48 4.03 4.08 -2.43
C SER A 48 2.75 4.05 -1.60
N PHE A 49 1.61 4.01 -2.28
CA PHE A 49 0.30 4.03 -1.64
C PHE A 49 -0.42 2.71 -1.88
N VAL A 50 -0.98 2.13 -0.84
CA VAL A 50 -1.82 0.93 -0.92
C VAL A 50 -3.20 1.29 -0.38
N VAL A 51 -4.17 1.34 -1.28
CA VAL A 51 -5.53 1.80 -1.01
C VAL A 51 -6.45 0.60 -0.84
N ILE A 52 -6.96 0.45 0.38
CA ILE A 52 -7.96 -0.52 0.77
C ILE A 52 -9.30 0.20 0.87
N GLN A 53 -10.04 0.16 -0.23
CA GLN A 53 -11.38 0.74 -0.30
C GLN A 53 -12.42 -0.35 -0.12
N HIS A 54 -13.33 -0.19 0.85
CA HIS A 54 -14.58 -0.94 0.86
C HIS A 54 -15.44 -0.49 -0.33
N LEU A 55 -15.38 -1.25 -1.41
CA LEU A 55 -16.24 -1.06 -2.58
C LEU A 55 -17.43 -1.99 -2.49
N SER A 56 -18.59 -1.50 -2.94
CA SER A 56 -19.65 -2.41 -3.36
C SER A 56 -19.10 -3.30 -4.48
N PRO A 57 -19.30 -4.64 -4.44
CA PRO A 57 -18.84 -5.56 -5.49
C PRO A 57 -19.42 -5.25 -6.88
N ASP A 58 -20.48 -4.43 -6.96
CA ASP A 58 -21.11 -3.99 -8.20
C ASP A 58 -20.38 -2.82 -8.87
N TYR A 59 -19.55 -2.07 -8.12
CA TYR A 59 -18.63 -1.07 -8.68
C TYR A 59 -17.38 -1.77 -9.20
N LYS A 60 -17.52 -2.54 -10.28
CA LYS A 60 -16.39 -3.14 -10.97
C LYS A 60 -15.39 -2.06 -11.40
N SER A 61 -14.18 -2.14 -10.85
CA SER A 61 -12.90 -1.84 -11.49
C SER A 61 -12.60 -0.44 -12.05
N LEU A 62 -13.51 0.54 -12.00
CA LEU A 62 -13.22 1.90 -12.48
C LEU A 62 -12.35 2.72 -11.53
N MET A 63 -12.09 2.26 -10.31
CA MET A 63 -11.35 3.03 -9.31
C MET A 63 -9.94 3.40 -9.80
N ALA A 64 -9.24 2.47 -10.45
CA ALA A 64 -7.92 2.73 -11.01
C ALA A 64 -7.98 3.82 -12.08
N ASP A 65 -8.94 3.72 -13.00
CA ASP A 65 -9.14 4.70 -14.08
C ASP A 65 -9.58 6.07 -13.55
N ILE A 66 -10.41 6.09 -12.51
CA ILE A 66 -10.87 7.32 -11.87
C ILE A 66 -9.69 7.99 -11.19
N LEU A 67 -8.99 7.31 -10.27
CA LEU A 67 -7.85 7.91 -9.56
C LEU A 67 -6.70 8.27 -10.51
N GLY A 68 -6.47 7.49 -11.57
CA GLY A 68 -5.48 7.78 -12.61
C GLY A 68 -5.72 9.11 -13.36
N LYS A 69 -6.94 9.65 -13.34
CA LYS A 69 -7.21 11.01 -13.87
C LYS A 69 -6.79 12.12 -12.92
N HIS A 70 -6.58 11.81 -11.65
CA HIS A 70 -6.25 12.77 -10.59
C HIS A 70 -4.78 12.68 -10.14
N THR A 71 -3.96 11.80 -10.70
CA THR A 71 -2.53 11.75 -10.38
C THR A 71 -1.69 11.36 -11.59
N GLN A 72 -0.43 11.77 -11.59
CA GLN A 72 0.56 11.29 -12.56
C GLN A 72 1.33 10.05 -12.05
N MET A 73 1.05 9.59 -10.81
CA MET A 73 1.55 8.30 -10.33
C MET A 73 0.97 7.15 -11.16
N HIS A 74 1.68 6.03 -11.19
CA HIS A 74 1.09 4.79 -11.71
C HIS A 74 -0.04 4.34 -10.78
N VAL A 75 -1.22 4.08 -11.32
CA VAL A 75 -2.36 3.54 -10.56
C VAL A 75 -2.67 2.16 -11.09
N LEU A 76 -2.52 1.15 -10.23
CA LEU A 76 -2.61 -0.26 -10.60
C LEU A 76 -3.57 -0.97 -9.65
N GLN A 77 -4.36 -1.90 -10.18
CA GLN A 77 -4.98 -2.91 -9.33
C GLN A 77 -3.88 -3.89 -8.92
N ALA A 78 -3.83 -4.25 -7.64
CA ALA A 78 -2.83 -5.17 -7.12
C ALA A 78 -3.04 -6.58 -7.70
N GLU A 79 -1.92 -7.25 -7.96
CA GLU A 79 -1.86 -8.67 -8.30
C GLU A 79 -1.16 -9.44 -7.18
N ASN A 80 -1.35 -10.77 -7.14
CA ASN A 80 -0.69 -11.58 -6.13
C ASN A 80 0.83 -11.58 -6.37
N GLU A 81 1.59 -11.48 -5.28
CA GLU A 81 3.05 -11.36 -5.24
C GLU A 81 3.63 -10.11 -5.95
N MET A 82 2.80 -9.09 -6.17
CA MET A 82 3.20 -7.88 -6.88
C MET A 82 4.21 -7.06 -6.05
N THR A 83 5.39 -6.80 -6.61
CA THR A 83 6.41 -5.94 -5.98
C THR A 83 5.95 -4.49 -5.91
N ILE A 84 6.10 -3.89 -4.72
CA ILE A 84 5.78 -2.49 -4.49
C ILE A 84 6.92 -1.61 -5.03
N ARG A 85 6.55 -0.61 -5.83
CA ARG A 85 7.46 0.36 -6.46
C ARG A 85 7.13 1.77 -6.00
N PRO A 86 8.14 2.66 -5.90
CA PRO A 86 7.91 4.08 -5.63
C PRO A 86 6.92 4.72 -6.61
N ASN A 87 6.29 5.83 -6.21
CA ASN A 87 5.42 6.65 -7.07
C ASN A 87 4.25 5.86 -7.69
N THR A 88 3.73 4.89 -6.95
CA THR A 88 2.68 3.98 -7.42
C THR A 88 1.58 3.85 -6.37
N VAL A 89 0.34 3.87 -6.84
CA VAL A 89 -0.88 3.63 -6.10
C VAL A 89 -1.40 2.23 -6.45
N TYR A 90 -1.55 1.38 -5.44
CA TYR A 90 -2.05 0.02 -5.56
C TYR A 90 -3.45 -0.07 -4.96
N LEU A 91 -4.39 -0.60 -5.74
CA LEU A 91 -5.78 -0.79 -5.32
C LEU A 91 -6.05 -2.26 -5.03
N ILE A 92 -6.69 -2.54 -3.89
CA ILE A 92 -7.17 -3.88 -3.60
C ILE A 92 -8.20 -4.33 -4.67
N PRO A 93 -8.06 -5.54 -5.24
CA PRO A 93 -9.09 -6.09 -6.12
C PRO A 93 -10.37 -6.44 -5.34
N PRO A 94 -11.54 -6.44 -6.00
CA PRO A 94 -12.80 -6.83 -5.37
C PRO A 94 -12.75 -8.27 -4.83
N LYS A 95 -13.39 -8.51 -3.68
CA LYS A 95 -13.52 -9.84 -3.05
C LYS A 95 -12.19 -10.45 -2.56
N ASN A 96 -11.16 -9.63 -2.39
CA ASN A 96 -9.88 -10.05 -1.81
C ASN A 96 -9.64 -9.38 -0.46
N ASN A 97 -8.86 -10.07 0.37
CA ASN A 97 -8.00 -9.47 1.37
C ASN A 97 -6.61 -9.28 0.77
N MET A 98 -5.90 -8.26 1.24
CA MET A 98 -4.55 -7.96 0.82
C MET A 98 -3.65 -7.79 2.04
N THR A 99 -2.45 -8.35 1.96
CA THR A 99 -1.39 -8.22 2.97
C THR A 99 -0.08 -7.84 2.31
N ILE A 100 0.89 -7.38 3.10
CA ILE A 100 2.25 -7.11 2.65
C ILE A 100 3.25 -8.05 3.33
N ARG A 101 4.24 -8.52 2.56
CA ARG A 101 5.39 -9.29 3.06
C ARG A 101 6.56 -9.17 2.11
N ASP A 102 7.77 -8.99 2.62
CA ASP A 102 9.01 -8.87 1.83
C ASP A 102 8.90 -7.81 0.71
N GLY A 103 8.24 -6.68 0.98
CA GLY A 103 7.98 -5.62 -0.01
C GLY A 103 7.05 -5.99 -1.17
N LYS A 104 6.28 -7.07 -1.05
CA LYS A 104 5.29 -7.54 -2.04
C LYS A 104 3.87 -7.55 -1.47
N LEU A 105 2.89 -7.35 -2.36
CA LEU A 105 1.48 -7.49 -2.06
C LEU A 105 1.03 -8.94 -2.28
N TYR A 106 0.32 -9.49 -1.31
CA TYR A 106 -0.25 -10.84 -1.37
C TYR A 106 -1.77 -10.74 -1.30
N LEU A 107 -2.45 -11.51 -2.16
CA LEU A 107 -3.90 -11.52 -2.25
C LEU A 107 -4.44 -12.87 -1.80
N ASN A 108 -5.45 -12.82 -0.94
CA ASN A 108 -6.22 -13.98 -0.54
C ASN A 108 -7.69 -13.72 -0.81
N GLU A 109 -8.43 -14.69 -1.33
CA GLU A 109 -9.87 -14.54 -1.50
C GLU A 109 -10.56 -14.39 -0.14
N PHE A 110 -11.50 -13.47 -0.05
CA PHE A 110 -12.36 -13.33 1.12
C PHE A 110 -13.45 -14.42 1.09
N VAL A 111 -13.67 -15.08 2.24
CA VAL A 111 -14.73 -16.09 2.41
C VAL A 111 -16.09 -15.42 2.56
N HIS A 112 -16.93 -15.54 1.54
CA HIS A 112 -18.27 -14.96 1.52
C HIS A 112 -19.11 -15.40 2.73
N GLY A 113 -19.80 -14.45 3.37
CA GLY A 113 -20.69 -14.71 4.52
C GLY A 113 -20.05 -14.56 5.90
N MET A 114 -18.74 -14.32 5.98
CA MET A 114 -18.10 -13.94 7.25
C MET A 114 -17.93 -12.42 7.36
N LEU A 115 -17.98 -11.89 8.58
CA LEU A 115 -17.57 -10.51 8.83
C LEU A 115 -16.07 -10.38 8.47
N ASN A 116 -15.72 -9.38 7.66
CA ASN A 116 -14.35 -9.16 7.21
C ASN A 116 -14.02 -7.68 7.24
N HIS A 117 -12.81 -7.39 7.70
CA HIS A 117 -12.26 -6.04 7.83
C HIS A 117 -10.95 -5.94 7.01
N PRO A 118 -11.03 -5.86 5.66
CA PRO A 118 -9.85 -5.77 4.79
C PRO A 118 -8.85 -4.67 5.19
N ILE A 119 -9.35 -3.53 5.69
CA ILE A 119 -8.51 -2.41 6.13
C ILE A 119 -7.65 -2.85 7.31
N ASP A 120 -8.25 -3.46 8.34
CA ASP A 120 -7.53 -3.94 9.52
C ASP A 120 -6.53 -5.06 9.17
N VAL A 121 -6.93 -5.96 8.28
CA VAL A 121 -6.05 -7.03 7.78
C VAL A 121 -4.80 -6.43 7.14
N PHE A 122 -4.97 -5.46 6.24
CA PHE A 122 -3.83 -4.83 5.59
C PHE A 122 -2.99 -4.02 6.57
N PHE A 123 -3.61 -3.19 7.42
CA PHE A 123 -2.90 -2.35 8.38
C PHE A 123 -2.11 -3.15 9.40
N THR A 124 -2.63 -4.31 9.84
CA THR A 124 -1.90 -5.24 10.70
C THR A 124 -0.65 -5.75 10.00
N SER A 125 -0.77 -6.25 8.77
CA SER A 125 0.40 -6.73 8.01
C SER A 125 1.40 -5.62 7.69
N LEU A 126 0.92 -4.39 7.45
CA LEU A 126 1.77 -3.22 7.21
C LEU A 126 2.58 -2.87 8.45
N ALA A 127 1.95 -2.89 9.63
CA ALA A 127 2.63 -2.65 10.90
C ALA A 127 3.68 -3.72 11.20
N GLU A 128 3.39 -4.98 10.91
CA GLU A 128 4.34 -6.09 11.09
C GLU A 128 5.56 -5.98 10.16
N GLU A 129 5.34 -5.66 8.88
CA GLU A 129 6.38 -5.57 7.85
C GLU A 129 7.22 -4.28 7.99
N GLN A 130 6.58 -3.13 8.11
CA GLN A 130 7.24 -1.82 8.06
C GLN A 130 7.62 -1.27 9.45
N LYS A 131 7.08 -1.86 10.52
CA LYS A 131 7.36 -1.47 11.91
C LYS A 131 7.20 0.05 12.12
N GLU A 132 8.23 0.73 12.61
CA GLU A 132 8.24 2.16 12.88
C GLU A 132 8.10 3.02 11.61
N ARG A 133 8.25 2.43 10.43
CA ARG A 133 8.04 3.08 9.13
C ARG A 133 6.61 2.92 8.60
N ALA A 134 5.73 2.20 9.29
CA ALA A 134 4.35 2.03 8.87
C ALA A 134 3.57 3.34 9.01
N ILE A 135 2.91 3.75 7.93
CA ILE A 135 1.96 4.88 7.94
C ILE A 135 0.60 4.38 7.51
N ALA A 136 -0.40 4.56 8.37
CA ALA A 136 -1.79 4.26 8.08
C ALA A 136 -2.61 5.56 8.07
N VAL A 137 -3.42 5.74 7.02
CA VAL A 137 -4.34 6.87 6.86
C VAL A 137 -5.75 6.32 6.77
N VAL A 138 -6.62 6.78 7.68
CA VAL A 138 -8.05 6.45 7.64
C VAL A 138 -8.80 7.64 7.07
N MET A 139 -9.53 7.41 5.98
CA MET A 139 -10.38 8.40 5.31
C MET A 139 -11.87 8.15 5.60
N SER A 140 -12.72 9.02 5.05
CA SER A 140 -14.19 8.96 5.20
C SER A 140 -14.76 7.55 4.97
N GLY A 141 -15.71 7.18 5.81
CA GLY A 141 -16.36 5.88 5.76
C GLY A 141 -17.55 5.76 6.71
N THR A 142 -18.49 4.89 6.37
CA THR A 142 -19.51 4.39 7.31
C THR A 142 -18.93 3.13 7.95
N GLY A 143 -18.53 3.25 9.22
CA GLY A 143 -18.03 2.13 10.03
C GLY A 143 -19.07 1.04 10.25
#